data_AF-A0AAN3SP80-F1
#
_entry.id   AF-A0AAN3SP80-F1
#
_cell.length_a   1.000
_cell.length_b   1.000
_cell.length_c   1.000
_cell.angle_alpha   90.00
_cell.angle_beta   90.00
_cell.angle_gamma   90.00
#
_symmetry.space_group_name_H-M   'P 1'
#
loop_
_entity.id
_entity.type
_entity.pdbx_description
1 polymer ?
#
loop_
_entity_poly.entity_id
_entity_poly.type
_entity_poly.pdbx_seq_one_letter_code
_entity_poly.pdbx_strand_id
1 'polypeptide(L)'
;MSNLLQMGTDFEKKLKERAVSTENMLNSEFRKLEASVDRELNLNGQKIRDAISAHTAAVKEQLEMLNSAVNAQFSATENELARRQEELLWKLVKGRILYPSLTALCVTVGIFLASWGLIQWQESRIAANILAIRDQEETLAKLREKTWGVTYHEGRNGKFLVLPSGVKGENNWTVEKKNAVRLVRE
;
A
#
# COMPACT_ATOMS: atom_id res chain seq x y z
N MET A 1 67.55 -111.86 1.25
CA MET A 1 67.47 -110.61 2.05
C MET A 1 67.92 -109.35 1.29
N SER A 2 68.92 -109.41 0.38
CA SER A 2 69.52 -108.23 -0.27
C SER A 2 68.60 -107.43 -1.21
N ASN A 3 67.79 -108.09 -2.05
CA ASN A 3 66.92 -107.39 -3.02
C ASN A 3 65.78 -106.58 -2.38
N LEU A 4 65.29 -107.01 -1.20
CA LEU A 4 64.24 -106.30 -0.47
C LEU A 4 64.74 -105.02 0.19
N LEU A 5 65.97 -105.02 0.71
CA LEU A 5 66.62 -103.83 1.25
C LEU A 5 66.89 -102.79 0.16
N GLN A 6 67.37 -103.22 -1.01
CA GLN A 6 67.62 -102.32 -2.14
C GLN A 6 66.33 -101.69 -2.68
N MET A 7 65.24 -102.48 -2.75
CA MET A 7 63.92 -101.98 -3.12
C MET A 7 63.37 -100.98 -2.10
N GLY A 8 63.57 -101.22 -0.81
CA GLY A 8 63.21 -100.25 0.25
C GLY A 8 63.95 -98.92 0.11
N THR A 9 65.24 -98.95 -0.20
CA THR A 9 66.05 -97.74 -0.39
C THR A 9 65.69 -96.96 -1.68
N ASP A 10 65.37 -97.65 -2.78
CA ASP A 10 64.92 -96.99 -4.03
C ASP A 10 63.54 -96.34 -3.84
N PHE A 11 62.66 -97.00 -3.08
CA PHE A 11 61.35 -96.47 -2.76
C PHE A 11 61.45 -95.22 -1.87
N GLU A 12 62.29 -95.26 -0.83
CA GLU A 12 62.55 -94.11 0.04
C GLU A 12 63.13 -92.91 -0.75
N LYS A 13 64.06 -93.17 -1.67
CA LYS A 13 64.63 -92.14 -2.54
C LYS A 13 63.57 -91.51 -3.45
N LYS A 14 62.73 -92.32 -4.10
CA LYS A 14 61.62 -91.83 -4.93
C LYS A 14 60.58 -91.05 -4.13
N LEU A 15 60.31 -91.46 -2.89
CA LEU A 15 59.43 -90.71 -1.99
C LEU A 15 60.02 -89.34 -1.64
N LYS A 16 61.32 -89.26 -1.35
CA LYS A 16 62.02 -87.99 -1.09
C LYS A 16 62.04 -87.09 -2.33
N GLU A 17 62.34 -87.64 -3.50
CA GLU A 17 62.32 -86.88 -4.77
C GLU A 17 60.92 -86.38 -5.11
N ARG A 18 59.88 -87.21 -4.91
CA ARG A 18 58.49 -86.77 -5.07
C ARG A 18 58.09 -85.71 -4.06
N ALA A 19 58.48 -85.85 -2.79
CA ALA A 19 58.21 -84.85 -1.76
C ALA A 19 58.84 -83.50 -2.11
N VAL A 20 60.10 -83.48 -2.51
CA VAL A 20 60.82 -82.26 -2.94
C VAL A 20 60.22 -81.67 -4.22
N SER A 21 59.83 -82.51 -5.19
CA SER A 21 59.17 -82.05 -6.41
C SER A 21 57.79 -81.45 -6.12
N THR A 22 57.00 -82.06 -5.23
CA THR A 22 55.71 -81.52 -4.79
C THR A 22 55.87 -80.23 -4.00
N GLU A 23 56.87 -80.14 -3.11
CA GLU A 23 57.17 -78.92 -2.36
C GLU A 23 57.59 -77.76 -3.27
N ASN A 24 58.49 -78.02 -4.23
CA ASN A 24 58.91 -77.02 -5.21
C ASN A 24 57.75 -76.57 -6.11
N MET A 25 56.90 -77.51 -6.55
CA MET A 25 55.71 -77.20 -7.32
C MET A 25 54.74 -76.32 -6.49
N LEU A 26 54.47 -76.71 -5.24
CA LEU A 26 53.59 -75.98 -4.34
C LEU A 26 54.10 -74.57 -4.05
N ASN A 27 55.39 -74.42 -3.78
CA ASN A 27 56.00 -73.10 -3.54
C ASN A 27 55.93 -72.21 -4.80
N SER A 28 56.06 -72.80 -5.99
CA SER A 28 55.91 -72.06 -7.25
C SER A 28 54.48 -71.57 -7.47
N GLU A 29 53.47 -72.40 -7.17
CA GLU A 29 52.06 -72.02 -7.28
C GLU A 29 51.67 -70.99 -6.21
N PHE A 30 52.18 -71.10 -4.98
CA PHE A 30 51.99 -70.06 -3.96
C PHE A 30 52.59 -68.73 -4.37
N ARG A 31 53.81 -68.71 -4.94
CA ARG A 31 54.42 -67.46 -5.44
C ARG A 31 53.63 -66.85 -6.60
N LYS A 32 53.07 -67.67 -7.50
CA LYS A 32 52.19 -67.18 -8.58
C LYS A 32 50.90 -66.61 -8.01
N LEU A 33 50.29 -67.29 -7.05
CA LEU A 33 49.07 -66.84 -6.39
C LEU A 33 49.29 -65.52 -5.66
N GLU A 34 50.36 -65.40 -4.88
CA GLU A 34 50.73 -64.17 -4.18
C GLU A 34 50.90 -63.00 -5.17
N ALA A 35 51.65 -63.21 -6.25
CA ALA A 35 51.82 -62.19 -7.29
C ALA A 35 50.51 -61.84 -8.01
N SER A 36 49.60 -62.80 -8.18
CA SER A 36 48.27 -62.56 -8.79
C SER A 36 47.37 -61.76 -7.86
N VAL A 37 47.32 -62.12 -6.57
CA VAL A 37 46.56 -61.40 -5.54
C VAL A 37 47.06 -59.97 -5.42
N ASP A 38 48.38 -59.76 -5.38
CA ASP A 38 48.96 -58.43 -5.22
C ASP A 38 48.68 -57.53 -6.44
N ARG A 39 48.69 -58.11 -7.65
CA ARG A 39 48.24 -57.41 -8.86
C ARG A 39 46.76 -57.03 -8.81
N GLU A 40 45.88 -57.97 -8.46
CA GLU A 40 44.45 -57.70 -8.37
C GLU A 40 44.13 -56.65 -7.30
N LEU A 41 44.82 -56.71 -6.16
CA LEU A 41 44.64 -55.77 -5.05
C LEU A 41 45.12 -54.37 -5.44
N ASN A 42 46.24 -54.25 -6.13
CA ASN A 42 46.72 -52.97 -6.65
C ASN A 42 45.80 -52.39 -7.74
N LEU A 43 45.34 -53.24 -8.68
CA LEU A 43 44.37 -52.85 -9.71
C LEU A 43 43.05 -52.37 -9.11
N ASN A 44 42.55 -53.09 -8.09
CA ASN A 44 41.32 -52.71 -7.41
C ASN A 44 41.52 -51.41 -6.62
N GLY A 45 42.64 -51.27 -5.93
CA GLY A 45 43.01 -50.03 -5.24
C GLY A 45 43.09 -48.83 -6.19
N GLN A 46 43.61 -49.02 -7.41
CA GLN A 46 43.62 -47.98 -8.43
C GLN A 46 42.21 -47.63 -8.90
N LYS A 47 41.38 -48.64 -9.23
CA LYS A 47 39.97 -48.41 -9.63
C LYS A 47 39.19 -47.65 -8.57
N ILE A 48 39.39 -47.97 -7.28
CA ILE A 48 38.74 -47.27 -6.17
C ILE A 48 39.20 -45.81 -6.12
N ARG A 49 40.51 -45.54 -6.23
CA ARG A 49 41.04 -44.16 -6.25
C ARG A 49 40.48 -43.36 -7.42
N ASP A 50 40.46 -43.95 -8.61
CA ASP A 50 39.95 -43.31 -9.82
C ASP A 50 38.46 -42.99 -9.67
N ALA A 51 37.66 -43.95 -9.19
CA ALA A 51 36.23 -43.77 -8.91
C ALA A 51 35.96 -42.68 -7.85
N ILE A 52 36.75 -42.65 -6.77
CA ILE A 52 36.64 -41.60 -5.74
C ILE A 52 36.97 -40.23 -6.33
N SER A 53 38.02 -40.13 -7.16
CA SER A 53 38.39 -38.86 -7.79
C SER A 53 37.30 -38.35 -8.74
N ALA A 54 36.74 -39.24 -9.57
CA ALA A 54 35.67 -38.93 -10.48
C ALA A 54 34.40 -38.50 -9.72
N HIS A 55 34.06 -39.22 -8.66
CA HIS A 55 32.93 -38.86 -7.80
C HIS A 55 33.15 -37.51 -7.10
N THR A 56 34.36 -37.25 -6.60
CA THR A 56 34.70 -35.97 -5.95
C THR A 56 34.58 -34.80 -6.93
N ALA A 57 35.05 -34.97 -8.17
CA ALA A 57 34.90 -33.98 -9.22
C ALA A 57 33.42 -33.71 -9.55
N ALA A 58 32.62 -34.77 -9.73
CA ALA A 58 31.20 -34.65 -10.02
C ALA A 58 30.42 -33.96 -8.89
N VAL A 59 30.71 -34.28 -7.63
CA VAL A 59 30.08 -33.62 -6.47
C VAL A 59 30.45 -32.13 -6.43
N LYS A 60 31.71 -31.79 -6.71
CA LYS A 60 32.14 -30.39 -6.77
C LYS A 60 31.41 -29.61 -7.85
N GLU A 61 31.26 -30.19 -9.04
CA GLU A 61 30.52 -29.59 -10.15
C GLU A 61 29.04 -29.40 -9.80
N GLN A 62 28.41 -30.41 -9.18
CA GLN A 62 27.03 -30.30 -8.71
C GLN A 62 26.86 -29.20 -7.65
N LEU A 63 27.83 -29.05 -6.74
CA LEU A 63 27.79 -28.01 -5.71
C LEU A 63 27.92 -26.60 -6.34
N GLU A 64 28.80 -26.43 -7.32
CA GLU A 64 28.96 -25.17 -8.05
C GLU A 64 27.70 -24.82 -8.87
N MET A 65 27.11 -25.80 -9.56
CA MET A 65 25.84 -25.63 -10.25
C MET A 65 24.70 -25.28 -9.28
N LEU A 66 24.59 -25.99 -8.16
CA LEU A 66 23.56 -25.71 -7.17
C LEU A 66 23.72 -24.31 -6.57
N ASN A 67 24.94 -23.91 -6.22
CA ASN A 67 25.23 -22.60 -5.67
C ASN A 67 24.89 -21.48 -6.67
N SER A 68 25.25 -21.64 -7.94
CA SER A 68 24.88 -20.66 -8.98
C SER A 68 23.37 -20.59 -9.22
N ALA A 69 22.67 -21.73 -9.24
CA ALA A 69 21.22 -21.78 -9.38
C ALA A 69 20.50 -21.13 -8.19
N VAL A 70 20.93 -21.42 -6.96
CA VAL A 70 20.38 -20.83 -5.74
C VAL A 70 20.60 -19.32 -5.72
N ASN A 71 21.81 -18.85 -6.04
CA ASN A 71 22.08 -17.41 -6.11
C ASN A 71 21.24 -16.71 -7.19
N ALA A 72 21.09 -17.33 -8.37
CA ALA A 72 20.24 -16.78 -9.43
C ALA A 72 18.77 -16.71 -9.02
N GLN A 73 18.24 -17.77 -8.38
CA GLN A 73 16.87 -17.78 -7.86
C GLN A 73 16.67 -16.76 -6.75
N PHE A 74 17.65 -16.62 -5.85
CA PHE A 74 17.56 -15.66 -4.76
C PHE A 74 17.52 -14.23 -5.30
N SER A 75 18.43 -13.85 -6.21
CA SER A 75 18.42 -12.52 -6.83
C SER A 75 17.17 -12.28 -7.68
N ALA A 76 16.66 -13.29 -8.38
CA ALA A 76 15.40 -13.17 -9.12
C ALA A 76 14.22 -12.93 -8.18
N THR A 77 14.16 -13.67 -7.07
CA THR A 77 13.11 -13.56 -6.04
C THR A 77 13.18 -12.22 -5.33
N GLU A 78 14.37 -11.75 -4.97
CA GLU A 78 14.59 -10.45 -4.33
C GLU A 78 14.14 -9.30 -5.24
N ASN A 79 14.50 -9.36 -6.53
CA ASN A 79 14.06 -8.37 -7.51
C ASN A 79 12.54 -8.39 -7.73
N GLU A 80 11.91 -9.57 -7.75
CA GLU A 80 10.45 -9.68 -7.88
C GLU A 80 9.74 -9.18 -6.62
N LEU A 81 10.26 -9.50 -5.44
CA LEU A 81 9.72 -9.01 -4.17
C LEU A 81 9.82 -7.49 -4.08
N ALA A 82 10.97 -6.90 -4.45
CA ALA A 82 11.18 -5.45 -4.44
C ALA A 82 10.17 -4.73 -5.35
N ARG A 83 9.98 -5.22 -6.58
CA ARG A 83 8.96 -4.67 -7.51
C ARG A 83 7.54 -4.80 -6.96
N ARG A 84 7.17 -5.98 -6.42
CA ARG A 84 5.83 -6.21 -5.87
C ARG A 84 5.56 -5.37 -4.63
N GLN A 85 6.56 -5.18 -3.76
CA GLN A 85 6.45 -4.34 -2.57
C GLN A 85 6.14 -2.90 -2.94
N GLU A 86 6.88 -2.31 -3.88
CA GLU A 86 6.59 -0.94 -4.33
C GLU A 86 5.19 -0.81 -4.93
N GLU A 87 4.76 -1.75 -5.77
CA GLU A 87 3.41 -1.72 -6.33
C GLU A 87 2.31 -1.80 -5.27
N LEU A 88 2.46 -2.70 -4.28
CA LEU A 88 1.50 -2.86 -3.20
C LEU A 88 1.47 -1.62 -2.30
N LEU A 89 2.63 -1.09 -1.92
CA LEU A 89 2.74 0.15 -1.15
C LEU A 89 2.08 1.31 -1.91
N TRP A 90 2.34 1.46 -3.20
CA TRP A 90 1.72 2.50 -4.02
C TRP A 90 0.20 2.32 -4.14
N LYS A 91 -0.30 1.09 -4.31
CA LYS A 91 -1.75 0.79 -4.32
C LYS A 91 -2.40 1.12 -2.97
N LEU A 92 -1.75 0.77 -1.87
CA LEU A 92 -2.24 1.06 -0.51
C LEU A 92 -2.23 2.57 -0.22
N VAL A 93 -1.13 3.27 -0.51
CA VAL A 93 -1.01 4.72 -0.30
C VAL A 93 -2.05 5.46 -1.13
N LYS A 94 -2.18 5.13 -2.43
CA LYS A 94 -3.18 5.78 -3.29
C LYS A 94 -4.60 5.53 -2.79
N GLY A 95 -4.95 4.25 -2.57
CA GLY A 95 -6.32 3.84 -2.22
C GLY A 95 -6.76 4.27 -0.82
N ARG A 96 -5.87 4.20 0.16
CA ARG A 96 -6.22 4.42 1.57
C ARG A 96 -5.97 5.86 2.05
N ILE A 97 -4.98 6.54 1.49
CA ILE A 97 -4.52 7.83 2.02
C ILE A 97 -4.74 8.95 1.01
N LEU A 98 -4.24 8.80 -0.23
CA LEU A 98 -4.23 9.89 -1.20
C LEU A 98 -5.63 10.27 -1.70
N TYR A 99 -6.42 9.31 -2.18
CA TYR A 99 -7.76 9.62 -2.68
C TYR A 99 -8.70 10.17 -1.60
N PRO A 100 -8.80 9.58 -0.39
CA PRO A 100 -9.66 10.13 0.66
C PRO A 100 -9.21 11.50 1.16
N SER A 101 -7.91 11.75 1.27
CA SER A 101 -7.41 13.06 1.70
C SER A 101 -7.68 14.14 0.65
N LEU A 102 -7.48 13.82 -0.64
CA LEU A 102 -7.78 14.74 -1.73
C LEU A 102 -9.27 15.06 -1.82
N THR A 103 -10.15 14.06 -1.72
CA THR A 103 -11.60 14.30 -1.73
C THR A 103 -12.05 15.11 -0.52
N ALA A 104 -11.53 14.81 0.67
CA ALA A 104 -11.80 15.59 1.87
C ALA A 104 -11.38 17.06 1.71
N LEU A 105 -10.20 17.30 1.13
CA LEU A 105 -9.70 18.65 0.86
C LEU A 105 -10.61 19.37 -0.15
N CYS A 106 -10.98 18.72 -1.26
CA CYS A 106 -11.89 19.29 -2.25
C CYS A 106 -13.26 19.66 -1.66
N VAL A 107 -13.84 18.77 -0.86
CA VAL A 107 -15.14 19.04 -0.20
C VAL A 107 -15.01 20.21 0.76
N THR A 108 -13.93 20.24 1.55
CA THR A 108 -13.67 21.33 2.50
C THR A 108 -13.55 22.67 1.77
N VAL A 109 -12.70 22.74 0.74
CA VAL A 109 -12.52 23.95 -0.07
C VAL A 109 -13.85 24.39 -0.71
N GLY A 110 -14.64 23.46 -1.24
CA GLY A 110 -15.95 23.75 -1.81
C GLY A 110 -16.90 24.40 -0.79
N ILE A 111 -16.94 23.88 0.44
CA ILE A 111 -17.76 24.45 1.53
C ILE A 111 -17.29 25.86 1.87
N PHE A 112 -15.98 26.08 1.98
CA PHE A 112 -15.44 27.40 2.30
C PHE A 112 -15.76 28.43 1.20
N LEU A 113 -15.58 28.06 -0.07
CA LEU A 113 -15.88 28.96 -1.19
C LEU A 113 -17.37 29.29 -1.28
N ALA A 114 -18.23 28.29 -1.10
CA ALA A 114 -19.68 28.51 -1.09
C ALA A 114 -20.11 29.42 0.08
N SER A 115 -19.58 29.16 1.29
CA SER A 115 -19.87 29.96 2.48
C SER A 115 -19.38 31.40 2.32
N TRP A 116 -18.18 31.59 1.78
CA TRP A 116 -17.62 32.91 1.49
C TRP A 116 -18.52 33.70 0.53
N GLY A 117 -18.94 33.09 -0.58
CA GLY A 117 -19.82 33.74 -1.55
C GLY A 117 -21.18 34.13 -0.96
N LEU A 118 -21.75 33.29 -0.09
CA LEU A 118 -23.00 33.60 0.60
C LEU A 118 -22.86 34.79 1.55
N ILE A 119 -21.78 34.86 2.33
CA ILE A 119 -21.51 35.98 3.25
C ILE A 119 -21.41 37.29 2.47
N GLN A 120 -20.64 37.30 1.39
CA GLN A 120 -20.47 38.48 0.53
C GLN A 120 -21.80 38.95 -0.08
N TRP A 121 -22.62 38.00 -0.55
CA TRP A 121 -23.95 38.32 -1.08
C TRP A 121 -24.88 38.91 -0.01
N GLN A 122 -24.89 38.32 1.19
CA GLN A 122 -25.69 38.81 2.30
C GLN A 122 -25.25 40.22 2.73
N GLU A 123 -23.95 40.49 2.82
CA GLU A 123 -23.41 41.80 3.18
C GLU A 123 -23.85 42.88 2.18
N SER A 124 -23.77 42.58 0.87
CA SER A 124 -24.24 43.50 -0.17
C SER A 124 -25.74 43.82 -0.06
N ARG A 125 -26.57 42.81 0.20
CA ARG A 125 -28.03 42.98 0.37
C ARG A 125 -28.36 43.78 1.63
N ILE A 126 -27.66 43.54 2.74
CA ILE A 126 -27.84 44.29 3.99
C ILE A 126 -27.44 45.76 3.80
N ALA A 127 -26.30 46.03 3.16
CA ALA A 127 -25.86 47.39 2.88
C ALA A 127 -26.87 48.16 2.01
N ALA A 128 -27.40 47.53 0.96
CA ALA A 128 -28.44 48.12 0.13
C ALA A 128 -29.74 48.38 0.92
N ASN A 129 -30.17 47.43 1.76
CA ASN A 129 -31.35 47.59 2.60
C ASN A 129 -31.19 48.72 3.62
N ILE A 130 -30.00 48.87 4.24
CA ILE A 130 -29.72 49.97 5.18
C ILE A 130 -29.87 51.33 4.49
N LEU A 131 -29.34 51.47 3.27
CA LEU A 131 -29.49 52.70 2.50
C LEU A 131 -30.95 52.97 2.15
N ALA A 132 -31.69 51.95 1.73
CA ALA A 132 -33.11 52.08 1.41
C ALA A 132 -33.95 52.47 2.63
N ILE A 133 -33.69 51.89 3.81
CA ILE A 133 -34.38 52.26 5.06
C ILE A 133 -34.10 53.73 5.40
N ARG A 134 -32.85 54.17 5.25
CA ARG A 134 -32.47 55.57 5.51
C ARG A 134 -33.18 56.55 4.58
N ASP A 135 -33.29 56.21 3.29
CA ASP A 135 -34.01 57.03 2.31
C ASP A 135 -35.54 57.05 2.57
N GLN A 136 -36.09 55.92 3.00
CA GLN A 136 -37.49 55.83 3.44
C GLN A 136 -37.75 56.68 4.69
N GLU A 137 -36.86 56.64 5.68
CA GLU A 137 -36.95 57.48 6.87
C GLU A 137 -36.92 58.97 6.53
N GLU A 138 -36.03 59.40 5.62
CA GLU A 138 -35.96 60.79 5.16
C GLU A 138 -37.24 61.19 4.42
N THR A 139 -37.73 60.34 3.53
CA THR A 139 -38.99 60.58 2.80
C THR A 139 -40.18 60.65 3.75
N LEU A 140 -40.26 59.76 4.75
CA LEU A 140 -41.29 59.79 5.78
C LEU A 140 -41.18 61.05 6.64
N ALA A 141 -39.98 61.52 6.98
CA ALA A 141 -39.80 62.78 7.71
C ALA A 141 -40.33 63.97 6.90
N LYS A 142 -39.98 64.06 5.61
CA LYS A 142 -40.48 65.12 4.70
C LYS A 142 -42.00 65.06 4.53
N LEU A 143 -42.57 63.87 4.38
CA LEU A 143 -44.02 63.69 4.29
C LEU A 143 -44.71 64.09 5.58
N ARG A 144 -44.18 63.65 6.74
CA ARG A 144 -44.72 63.99 8.05
C ARG A 144 -44.69 65.49 8.32
N GLU A 145 -43.64 66.19 7.89
CA GLU A 145 -43.55 67.64 7.95
C GLU A 145 -44.65 68.29 7.08
N LYS A 146 -44.80 67.85 5.83
CA LYS A 146 -45.84 68.37 4.92
C LYS A 146 -47.27 68.08 5.38
N THR A 147 -47.51 66.93 6.01
CA THR A 147 -48.85 66.52 6.51
C THR A 147 -49.09 66.94 7.96
N TRP A 148 -48.18 67.70 8.57
CA TRP A 148 -48.22 68.10 9.97
C TRP A 148 -48.33 66.92 10.94
N GLY A 149 -47.98 65.71 10.51
CA GLY A 149 -48.12 64.47 11.30
C GLY A 149 -49.54 63.90 11.37
N VAL A 150 -50.47 64.36 10.53
CA VAL A 150 -51.80 63.75 10.43
C VAL A 150 -51.69 62.38 9.78
N THR A 151 -52.32 61.38 10.39
CA THR A 151 -52.34 59.99 9.90
C THR A 151 -53.78 59.56 9.61
N TYR A 152 -53.97 58.72 8.59
CA TYR A 152 -55.26 58.14 8.29
C TYR A 152 -55.35 56.75 8.95
N HIS A 153 -56.41 56.52 9.70
CA HIS A 153 -56.68 55.24 10.36
C HIS A 153 -58.05 54.70 9.92
N GLU A 154 -58.08 53.46 9.46
CA GLU A 154 -59.29 52.76 9.05
C GLU A 154 -59.51 51.57 9.98
N GLY A 155 -60.60 51.61 10.75
CA GLY A 155 -60.95 50.57 11.71
C GLY A 155 -62.42 50.15 11.60
N ARG A 156 -62.83 49.19 12.41
CA ARG A 156 -64.23 48.70 12.45
C ARG A 156 -65.25 49.81 12.76
N ASN A 157 -64.82 50.92 13.37
CA ASN A 157 -65.65 52.05 13.75
C ASN A 157 -65.67 53.19 12.72
N GLY A 158 -65.02 53.01 11.56
CA GLY A 158 -64.99 54.01 10.48
C GLY A 158 -63.58 54.47 10.11
N LYS A 159 -63.54 55.51 9.26
CA LYS A 159 -62.34 56.12 8.68
C LYS A 159 -62.04 57.44 9.37
N PHE A 160 -60.87 57.57 9.97
CA PHE A 160 -60.50 58.72 10.80
C PHE A 160 -59.20 59.36 10.34
N LEU A 161 -59.13 60.69 10.38
CA LEU A 161 -57.87 61.43 10.35
C LEU A 161 -57.44 61.66 11.80
N VAL A 162 -56.36 61.02 12.21
CA VAL A 162 -55.79 61.12 13.55
C VAL A 162 -54.81 62.28 13.57
N LEU A 163 -55.11 63.25 14.43
CA LEU A 163 -54.33 64.45 14.64
C LEU A 163 -53.20 64.18 15.65
N PRO A 164 -51.98 64.69 15.43
CA PRO A 164 -50.95 64.62 16.43
C PRO A 164 -51.25 65.53 17.63
N SER A 165 -50.65 65.22 18.77
CA SER A 165 -50.81 65.97 20.02
C SER A 165 -50.51 67.47 19.82
N GLY A 166 -51.38 68.35 20.33
CA GLY A 166 -51.25 69.82 20.23
C GLY A 166 -51.82 70.44 18.94
N VAL A 167 -52.47 69.64 18.07
CA VAL A 167 -53.18 70.14 16.87
C VAL A 167 -54.68 69.90 17.01
N LYS A 168 -55.47 70.95 16.84
CA LYS A 168 -56.94 70.88 16.81
C LYS A 168 -57.46 70.95 15.38
N GLY A 169 -58.51 70.17 15.10
CA GLY A 169 -59.22 70.18 13.82
C GLY A 169 -60.51 70.99 13.92
N GLU A 170 -60.63 72.04 13.11
CA GLU A 170 -61.87 72.80 12.94
C GLU A 170 -62.63 72.32 11.70
N ASN A 171 -63.89 71.94 11.85
CA ASN A 171 -64.68 71.24 10.83
C ASN A 171 -65.60 72.14 9.97
N ASN A 172 -65.55 73.46 10.14
CA ASN A 172 -66.43 74.41 9.43
C ASN A 172 -65.84 74.98 8.13
N TRP A 173 -64.82 74.33 7.57
CA TRP A 173 -64.09 74.84 6.41
C TRP A 173 -64.37 74.02 5.14
N THR A 174 -64.25 74.66 3.98
CA THR A 174 -64.37 74.00 2.68
C THR A 174 -63.23 74.40 1.77
N VAL A 175 -62.60 73.42 1.10
CA VAL A 175 -61.59 73.64 0.06
C VAL A 175 -62.15 73.09 -1.24
N GLU A 176 -62.17 73.90 -2.30
CA GLU A 176 -62.68 73.52 -3.63
C GLU A 176 -64.07 72.82 -3.60
N LYS A 177 -65.00 73.35 -2.79
CA LYS A 177 -66.38 72.84 -2.60
C LYS A 177 -66.47 71.47 -1.90
N LYS A 178 -65.41 71.00 -1.24
CA LYS A 178 -65.42 69.80 -0.39
C LYS A 178 -65.22 70.17 1.08
N ASN A 179 -65.91 69.48 1.99
CA ASN A 179 -65.75 69.65 3.43
C ASN A 179 -64.30 69.35 3.84
N ALA A 180 -63.69 70.27 4.58
CA ALA A 180 -62.30 70.23 4.98
C ALA A 180 -62.16 70.51 6.48
N VAL A 181 -61.15 69.90 7.09
CA VAL A 181 -60.80 70.16 8.48
C VAL A 181 -59.56 71.06 8.49
N ARG A 182 -59.69 72.27 9.02
CA ARG A 182 -58.55 73.18 9.19
C ARG A 182 -57.76 72.77 10.43
N LEU A 183 -56.45 72.61 10.28
CA LEU A 183 -55.55 72.27 11.36
C LEU A 183 -54.99 73.54 12.00
N VAL A 184 -55.13 73.67 13.32
CA VAL A 184 -54.60 74.80 14.09
C VAL A 184 -53.74 74.26 15.23
N ARG A 185 -52.56 74.85 15.44
CA ARG A 185 -51.72 74.54 16.61
C ARG A 185 -52.26 75.32 17.81
N GLU A 186 -52.37 74.65 18.96
CA GLU A 186 -52.58 75.32 20.26
C GLU A 186 -51.32 76.04 20.74
#